data_AF-A0A0B6ZIS3-F1
#
_entry.id   AF-A0A0B6ZIS3-F1
#
_cell.length_a   1.000
_cell.length_b   1.000
_cell.length_c   1.000
_cell.angle_alpha   90.00
_cell.angle_beta   90.00
_cell.angle_gamma   90.00
#
_symmetry.space_group_name_H-M   'P 1'
#
loop_
_entity.id
_entity.type
_entity.pdbx_description
1 polymer ?
#
loop_
_entity_poly.entity_id
_entity_poly.type
_entity_poly.pdbx_seq_one_letter_code
_entity_poly.pdbx_strand_id
1 'polypeptide(L)'
;MNFLQTSSIESYIDQIPFKATVVFDWDNTLKVTSADRKAITSGLSKESLNTLVQVKQSTLYIISAIRPTRMNMDTLLIEVDKLGLRRYFCPECKREHFSSEVCSHDIKSDIVRDNHPYVCWGNIIICGYDKAEVFLELLEKDDVINDDHQNTQQQKYDSWDEVDGIDVCAN
;
A
#
# COMPACT_ATOMS: atom_id res chain seq x y z
N MET A 1 -29.51 -19.80 25.08
CA MET A 1 -28.22 -20.03 24.38
C MET A 1 -27.90 -18.75 23.64
N ASN A 2 -26.85 -18.04 24.04
CA ASN A 2 -26.47 -16.80 23.38
C ASN A 2 -25.75 -17.16 22.08
N PHE A 3 -26.43 -16.96 20.94
CA PHE A 3 -25.77 -16.90 19.65
C PHE A 3 -24.82 -15.71 19.70
N LEU A 4 -23.51 -15.97 19.82
CA LEU A 4 -22.50 -14.94 19.55
C LEU A 4 -22.66 -14.59 18.07
N GLN A 5 -23.26 -13.43 17.81
CA GLN A 5 -23.41 -12.87 16.48
C GLN A 5 -22.00 -12.50 16.01
N THR A 6 -21.35 -13.39 15.28
CA THR A 6 -20.06 -13.10 14.65
C THR A 6 -20.32 -12.10 13.53
N SER A 7 -20.17 -10.82 13.83
CA SER A 7 -20.20 -9.76 12.84
C SER A 7 -19.03 -9.98 11.88
N SER A 8 -19.35 -10.29 10.61
CA SER A 8 -18.36 -10.36 9.53
C SER A 8 -17.64 -9.01 9.42
N ILE A 9 -16.35 -9.01 9.09
CA ILE A 9 -15.56 -7.80 8.82
C ILE A 9 -16.25 -6.88 7.79
N GLU A 10 -17.04 -7.47 6.87
CA GLU A 10 -17.81 -6.72 5.87
C GLU A 10 -18.85 -5.77 6.48
N SER A 11 -19.39 -6.09 7.66
CA SER A 11 -20.37 -5.23 8.35
C SER A 11 -19.79 -3.89 8.84
N TYR A 12 -18.47 -3.76 8.86
CA TYR A 12 -17.78 -2.53 9.26
C TYR A 12 -17.39 -1.64 8.07
N ILE A 13 -17.50 -2.12 6.83
CA ILE A 13 -17.05 -1.38 5.64
C ILE A 13 -17.79 -0.05 5.48
N ASP A 14 -19.09 -0.04 5.77
CA ASP A 14 -19.89 1.19 5.65
C ASP A 14 -19.46 2.26 6.67
N GLN A 15 -18.90 1.84 7.80
CA GLN A 15 -18.43 2.71 8.87
C GLN A 15 -17.04 3.30 8.59
N ILE A 16 -16.31 2.74 7.60
CA ILE A 16 -15.00 3.27 7.21
C ILE A 16 -15.20 4.65 6.54
N PRO A 17 -14.45 5.69 6.99
CA PRO A 17 -14.49 7.03 6.39
C PRO A 17 -14.05 7.04 4.92
N PHE A 18 -14.47 8.07 4.19
CA PHE A 18 -13.94 8.34 2.86
C PHE A 18 -12.45 8.70 2.93
N LYS A 19 -11.68 8.30 1.92
CA LYS A 19 -10.23 8.52 1.79
C LYS A 19 -9.41 7.98 2.96
N ALA A 20 -9.93 6.99 3.68
CA ALA A 20 -9.20 6.33 4.75
C ALA A 20 -8.05 5.46 4.21
N THR A 21 -6.99 5.36 5.00
CA THR A 21 -5.99 4.30 4.85
C THR A 21 -6.45 3.08 5.64
N VAL A 22 -6.62 1.95 4.96
CA VAL A 22 -7.14 0.73 5.55
C VAL A 22 -6.09 -0.37 5.44
N VAL A 23 -5.72 -0.94 6.58
CA VAL A 23 -4.70 -1.97 6.68
C VAL A 23 -5.34 -3.28 7.08
N PHE A 24 -5.08 -4.32 6.30
CA PHE A 24 -5.55 -5.67 6.59
C PHE A 24 -4.38 -6.57 6.99
N ASP A 25 -4.58 -7.32 8.06
CA ASP A 25 -3.73 -8.47 8.34
C ASP A 25 -3.88 -9.51 7.22
N TRP A 26 -2.81 -10.24 6.92
CA TRP A 26 -2.86 -11.30 5.92
C TRP A 26 -3.54 -12.56 6.48
N ASP A 27 -2.89 -13.25 7.41
CA ASP A 27 -3.32 -14.57 7.88
C ASP A 27 -4.57 -14.46 8.77
N ASN A 28 -5.54 -15.35 8.54
CA ASN A 28 -6.83 -15.41 9.25
C ASN A 28 -7.72 -14.15 9.13
N THR A 29 -7.32 -13.17 8.32
CA THR A 29 -8.13 -11.98 7.99
C THR A 29 -8.42 -11.94 6.50
N LEU A 30 -7.42 -11.66 5.65
CA LEU A 30 -7.59 -11.75 4.20
C LEU A 30 -7.44 -13.19 3.71
N LYS A 31 -6.42 -13.91 4.16
CA LYS A 31 -6.24 -15.32 3.84
C LYS A 31 -6.99 -16.17 4.85
N VAL A 32 -8.10 -16.76 4.40
CA VAL A 32 -8.88 -17.71 5.19
C VAL A 32 -8.67 -19.10 4.62
N THR A 33 -8.21 -20.03 5.46
CA THR A 33 -8.05 -21.44 5.11
C THR A 33 -9.24 -22.24 5.61
N SER A 34 -9.85 -23.01 4.71
CA SER A 34 -10.94 -23.94 5.04
C SER A 34 -10.36 -25.35 5.13
N ALA A 35 -10.35 -25.91 6.34
CA ALA A 35 -9.82 -27.25 6.59
C ALA A 35 -10.64 -28.33 5.85
N ASP A 36 -11.94 -28.10 5.69
CA ASP A 36 -12.90 -28.98 5.01
C ASP A 36 -12.73 -28.98 3.48
N ARG A 37 -12.41 -27.84 2.87
CA ARG A 37 -12.32 -27.71 1.39
C ARG A 37 -10.90 -27.75 0.86
N LYS A 38 -9.89 -27.79 1.74
CA LYS A 38 -8.47 -27.62 1.39
C LYS A 38 -8.26 -26.42 0.46
N ALA A 39 -9.00 -25.35 0.71
CA ALA A 39 -9.05 -24.16 -0.14
C ALA A 39 -8.62 -22.92 0.63
N ILE A 40 -7.92 -22.03 -0.07
CA ILE A 40 -7.59 -20.69 0.38
C ILE A 40 -8.61 -19.74 -0.24
N THR A 41 -9.24 -18.92 0.58
CA THR A 41 -10.23 -17.93 0.16
C THR A 41 -9.89 -16.55 0.73
N SER A 42 -10.45 -15.51 0.13
CA SER A 42 -10.39 -14.15 0.67
C SER A 42 -11.44 -13.98 1.78
N GLY A 43 -11.06 -13.43 2.93
CA GLY A 43 -12.01 -13.07 4.00
C GLY A 43 -12.86 -11.84 3.67
N LEU A 44 -12.54 -11.13 2.59
CA LEU A 44 -13.37 -10.06 2.02
C LEU A 44 -13.83 -10.43 0.61
N SER A 45 -15.08 -10.12 0.29
CA SER A 45 -15.57 -10.20 -1.07
C SER A 45 -14.92 -9.14 -1.98
N LYS A 46 -14.95 -9.39 -3.29
CA LYS A 46 -14.49 -8.41 -4.28
C LYS A 46 -15.37 -7.16 -4.31
N GLU A 47 -16.65 -7.30 -3.98
CA GLU A 47 -17.59 -6.18 -3.87
C GLU A 47 -17.18 -5.25 -2.73
N SER A 48 -16.95 -5.81 -1.54
CA SER A 48 -16.39 -5.11 -0.38
C SER A 48 -15.11 -4.32 -0.72
N LEU A 49 -14.16 -4.98 -1.40
CA LEU A 49 -12.92 -4.33 -1.82
C LEU A 49 -13.14 -3.23 -2.88
N ASN A 50 -14.07 -3.45 -3.83
CA ASN A 50 -14.44 -2.41 -4.80
C ASN A 50 -15.10 -1.21 -4.11
N THR A 51 -15.97 -1.43 -3.13
CA THR A 51 -16.59 -0.34 -2.35
C THR A 51 -15.53 0.50 -1.67
N LEU A 52 -14.55 -0.13 -1.01
CA LEU A 52 -13.46 0.58 -0.36
C LEU A 52 -12.64 1.41 -1.37
N VAL A 53 -12.23 0.83 -2.49
CA VAL A 53 -11.36 1.53 -3.45
C VAL A 53 -12.13 2.57 -4.28
N GLN A 54 -13.28 2.21 -4.83
CA GLN A 54 -13.97 3.03 -5.84
C GLN A 54 -14.96 4.02 -5.23
N VAL A 55 -15.69 3.61 -4.20
CA VAL A 55 -16.72 4.44 -3.56
C VAL A 55 -16.10 5.25 -2.43
N LYS A 56 -15.42 4.57 -1.50
CA LYS A 56 -14.81 5.21 -0.34
C LYS A 56 -13.47 5.90 -0.69
N GLN A 57 -12.89 5.64 -1.85
CA GLN A 57 -11.59 6.19 -2.27
C GLN A 57 -10.47 5.88 -1.28
N SER A 58 -10.56 4.73 -0.60
CA SER A 58 -9.62 4.32 0.43
C SER A 58 -8.36 3.73 -0.19
N THR A 59 -7.21 3.99 0.46
CA THR A 59 -5.95 3.32 0.14
C THR A 59 -5.84 2.04 0.96
N LEU A 60 -5.66 0.91 0.29
CA LEU A 60 -5.65 -0.40 0.96
C LEU A 60 -4.23 -0.95 1.08
N TYR A 61 -3.93 -1.55 2.24
CA TYR A 61 -2.66 -2.22 2.53
C TYR A 61 -2.89 -3.65 3.03
N ILE A 62 -1.96 -4.54 2.69
CA ILE A 62 -1.76 -5.83 3.34
C ILE A 62 -0.54 -5.71 4.24
N ILE A 63 -0.63 -6.20 5.47
CA ILE A 63 0.52 -6.35 6.35
C ILE A 63 0.56 -7.76 6.94
N SER A 64 1.75 -8.35 7.01
CA SER A 64 1.94 -9.70 7.56
C SER A 64 3.17 -9.80 8.46
N ALA A 65 3.05 -10.63 9.49
CA ALA A 65 4.13 -11.02 10.40
C ALA A 65 5.02 -12.14 9.84
N ILE A 66 5.00 -12.36 8.52
CA ILE A 66 5.95 -13.27 7.86
C ILE A 66 7.35 -12.65 7.94
N ARG A 67 8.36 -13.51 8.19
CA ARG A 67 9.78 -13.08 8.23
C ARG A 67 10.13 -12.29 6.95
N PRO A 68 10.71 -11.08 7.07
CA PRO A 68 10.99 -10.20 5.93
C PRO A 68 12.13 -10.77 5.08
N THR A 69 11.79 -11.54 4.06
CA THR A 69 12.74 -12.04 3.05
C THR A 69 12.12 -11.92 1.67
N ARG A 70 12.95 -11.75 0.64
CA ARG A 70 12.49 -11.72 -0.75
C ARG A 70 11.68 -12.98 -1.12
N MET A 71 12.16 -14.15 -0.74
CA MET A 71 11.47 -15.43 -1.01
C MET A 71 10.07 -15.49 -0.38
N ASN A 72 9.93 -14.97 0.84
CA ASN A 72 8.64 -14.91 1.52
C ASN A 72 7.70 -13.88 0.88
N MET A 73 8.23 -12.73 0.43
CA MET A 73 7.45 -11.76 -0.33
C MET A 73 6.95 -12.39 -1.63
N ASP A 74 7.83 -13.02 -2.42
CA ASP A 74 7.45 -13.70 -3.67
C ASP A 74 6.34 -14.75 -3.43
N THR A 75 6.45 -15.51 -2.34
CA THR A 75 5.43 -16.49 -1.94
C THR A 75 4.09 -15.83 -1.61
N LEU A 76 4.10 -14.76 -0.81
CA LEU A 76 2.90 -13.99 -0.47
C LEU A 76 2.24 -13.41 -1.72
N LEU A 77 3.03 -12.84 -2.63
CA LEU A 77 2.55 -12.28 -3.89
C LEU A 77 1.83 -13.32 -4.76
N ILE A 78 2.35 -14.55 -4.84
CA ILE A 78 1.69 -15.67 -5.54
C ILE A 78 0.32 -15.97 -4.91
N GLU A 79 0.20 -15.96 -3.58
CA GLU A 79 -1.08 -16.20 -2.91
C GLU A 79 -2.07 -15.05 -3.16
N VAL A 80 -1.61 -13.80 -3.06
CA VAL A 80 -2.39 -12.59 -3.37
C VAL A 80 -2.92 -12.61 -4.80
N ASP A 81 -2.08 -13.02 -5.75
CA ASP A 81 -2.45 -13.14 -7.17
C ASP A 81 -3.49 -14.25 -7.39
N LYS A 82 -3.33 -15.41 -6.73
CA LYS A 82 -4.32 -16.52 -6.78
C LYS A 82 -5.70 -16.10 -6.27
N LEU A 83 -5.75 -15.23 -5.26
CA LEU A 83 -7.00 -14.67 -4.75
C LEU A 83 -7.52 -13.50 -5.62
N GLY A 84 -6.76 -13.06 -6.61
CA GLY A 84 -7.11 -11.92 -7.48
C GLY A 84 -7.11 -10.59 -6.74
N LEU A 85 -6.34 -10.50 -5.65
CA LEU A 85 -6.32 -9.34 -4.75
C LEU A 85 -5.32 -8.27 -5.17
N ARG A 86 -4.31 -8.63 -5.96
CA ARG A 86 -3.18 -7.76 -6.31
C ARG A 86 -3.57 -6.38 -6.85
N ARG A 87 -4.62 -6.33 -7.68
CA ARG A 87 -5.11 -5.07 -8.28
C ARG A 87 -5.60 -4.05 -7.26
N TYR A 88 -5.95 -4.47 -6.05
CA TYR A 88 -6.44 -3.60 -4.98
C TYR A 88 -5.31 -3.02 -4.12
N PHE A 89 -4.19 -3.75 -4.03
CA PHE A 89 -3.06 -3.42 -3.15
C PHE A 89 -1.80 -3.00 -3.93
N CYS A 90 -1.80 -3.16 -5.24
CA CYS A 90 -0.73 -2.70 -6.14
C CYS A 90 -1.34 -2.09 -7.42
N PRO A 91 -2.13 -1.01 -7.31
CA PRO A 91 -2.88 -0.45 -8.44
C PRO A 91 -1.98 0.10 -9.56
N GLU A 92 -0.74 0.49 -9.26
CA GLU A 92 0.22 1.05 -10.23
C GLU A 92 1.06 -0.03 -10.95
N CYS A 93 1.09 -1.25 -10.43
CA CYS A 93 1.74 -2.38 -11.08
C CYS A 93 0.85 -2.90 -12.23
N LYS A 94 0.86 -2.23 -13.38
CA LYS A 94 0.11 -2.67 -14.57
C LYS A 94 0.55 -4.09 -14.98
N ARG A 95 -0.44 -4.97 -15.22
CA ARG A 95 -0.33 -6.41 -15.54
C ARG A 95 0.57 -6.80 -16.73
N GLU A 96 1.08 -5.85 -17.50
CA GLU A 96 1.78 -6.13 -18.77
C GLU A 96 3.28 -6.39 -18.63
N HIS A 97 3.83 -6.31 -17.42
CA HIS A 97 5.24 -6.57 -17.20
C HIS A 97 5.50 -7.64 -16.14
N PHE A 98 5.27 -8.89 -16.56
CA PHE A 98 5.97 -10.04 -16.01
C PHE A 98 7.31 -10.27 -16.73
N SER A 99 7.98 -9.19 -17.18
CA SER A 99 9.44 -9.20 -17.28
C SER A 99 9.98 -8.59 -15.98
N SER A 100 11.09 -9.10 -15.47
CA SER A 100 11.69 -8.74 -14.19
C SER A 100 12.16 -7.28 -14.06
N GLU A 101 11.66 -6.36 -14.88
CA GLU A 101 12.23 -5.03 -15.10
C GLU A 101 11.24 -3.86 -15.07
N VAL A 102 9.92 -4.04 -14.88
CA VAL A 102 8.96 -2.90 -14.97
C VAL A 102 8.04 -2.72 -13.76
N CYS A 103 8.34 -3.36 -12.64
CA CYS A 103 8.05 -2.75 -11.33
C CYS A 103 9.24 -1.87 -10.89
N SER A 104 9.93 -1.23 -11.84
CA SER A 104 11.17 -0.47 -11.63
C SER A 104 10.98 1.02 -11.40
N HIS A 105 9.73 1.49 -11.27
CA HIS A 105 9.47 2.81 -10.69
C HIS A 105 8.93 2.54 -9.28
N ASP A 106 9.81 2.73 -8.30
CA ASP A 106 9.57 2.63 -6.87
C ASP A 106 9.33 1.23 -6.30
N ILE A 107 10.13 0.25 -6.75
CA ILE A 107 10.73 -0.61 -5.74
C ILE A 107 11.58 0.35 -4.86
N LYS A 108 10.99 0.90 -3.78
CA LYS A 108 11.76 1.20 -2.57
C LYS A 108 12.25 -0.17 -2.07
N SER A 109 13.22 -0.76 -2.77
CA SER A 109 13.95 -1.91 -2.28
C SER A 109 14.86 -1.41 -1.18
N ASP A 110 14.28 -1.10 -0.03
CA ASP A 110 14.97 -1.37 1.22
C ASP A 110 14.85 -2.88 1.51
N ILE A 111 15.10 -3.73 0.49
CA ILE A 111 14.87 -5.18 0.55
C ILE A 111 15.69 -5.82 1.66
N VAL A 112 16.82 -5.23 2.04
CA VAL A 112 17.43 -5.35 3.36
C VAL A 112 18.37 -4.15 3.48
N ARG A 113 17.95 -3.04 4.09
CA ARG A 113 18.95 -2.27 4.84
C ARG A 113 19.19 -3.10 6.09
N ASP A 114 20.44 -3.30 6.48
CA ASP A 114 20.84 -4.13 7.63
C ASP A 114 20.19 -3.75 8.99
N ASN A 115 19.31 -2.73 9.00
CA ASN A 115 18.57 -2.20 10.14
C ASN A 115 17.07 -1.94 9.88
N HIS A 116 16.42 -2.49 8.82
CA HIS A 116 14.98 -2.28 8.60
C HIS A 116 14.18 -3.59 8.76
N PRO A 117 13.15 -3.61 9.63
CA PRO A 117 12.47 -4.84 10.03
C PRO A 117 11.44 -5.35 9.01
N TYR A 118 11.37 -4.80 7.78
CA TYR A 118 10.29 -5.11 6.84
C TYR A 118 10.71 -5.10 5.36
N VAL A 119 9.88 -5.73 4.51
CA VAL A 119 9.96 -5.74 3.04
C VAL A 119 8.59 -5.33 2.48
N CYS A 120 8.58 -4.47 1.46
CA CYS A 120 7.37 -3.98 0.81
C CYS A 120 7.33 -4.32 -0.69
N TRP A 121 6.11 -4.49 -1.23
CA TRP A 121 5.83 -4.49 -2.66
C TRP A 121 4.50 -3.77 -2.92
N GLY A 122 4.55 -2.55 -3.46
CA GLY A 122 3.38 -1.67 -3.45
C GLY A 122 2.86 -1.53 -2.02
N ASN A 123 1.55 -1.70 -1.82
CA ASN A 123 0.92 -1.65 -0.49
C ASN A 123 0.90 -3.00 0.24
N ILE A 124 1.78 -3.94 -0.11
CA ILE A 124 1.90 -5.25 0.54
C ILE A 124 3.19 -5.28 1.35
N ILE A 125 3.07 -5.52 2.66
CA ILE A 125 4.16 -5.37 3.63
C ILE A 125 4.34 -6.69 4.39
N ILE A 126 5.58 -7.15 4.53
CA ILE A 126 5.95 -8.22 5.48
C ILE A 126 6.98 -7.67 6.46
N CYS A 127 6.78 -7.89 7.76
CA CYS A 127 7.58 -7.24 8.81
C CYS A 127 8.04 -8.17 9.94
N GLY A 128 7.69 -9.46 9.88
CA GLY A 128 8.04 -10.44 10.91
C GLY A 128 7.29 -10.28 12.23
N TYR A 129 7.21 -9.08 12.79
CA TYR A 129 6.53 -8.74 14.05
C TYR A 129 6.17 -7.24 14.09
N ASP A 130 5.44 -6.80 15.11
CA ASP A 130 5.09 -5.39 15.37
C ASP A 130 4.46 -4.61 14.19
N LYS A 131 3.51 -5.27 13.50
CA LYS A 131 2.80 -4.76 12.32
C LYS A 131 2.33 -3.30 12.45
N ALA A 132 1.78 -2.93 13.61
CA ALA A 132 1.26 -1.58 13.82
C ALA A 132 2.37 -0.51 13.84
N GLU A 133 3.47 -0.77 14.55
CA GLU A 133 4.60 0.15 14.65
C GLU A 133 5.27 0.34 13.29
N VAL A 134 5.52 -0.76 12.58
CA VAL A 134 6.09 -0.73 11.23
C VAL A 134 5.20 0.04 10.26
N PHE A 135 3.88 -0.11 10.37
CA PHE A 135 2.97 0.61 9.50
C PHE A 135 2.98 2.12 9.78
N LEU A 136 3.03 2.52 11.05
CA LEU A 136 3.12 3.93 11.44
C LEU A 136 4.44 4.56 10.97
N GLU A 137 5.56 3.87 11.13
CA GLU A 137 6.87 4.33 10.64
C GLU A 137 6.86 4.53 9.11
N LEU A 138 6.16 3.66 8.38
CA LEU A 138 5.99 3.80 6.92
C LEU A 138 5.20 5.05 6.54
N LEU A 139 4.10 5.34 7.25
CA LEU A 139 3.32 6.55 6.99
C LEU A 139 4.13 7.83 7.26
N GLU A 140 4.85 7.88 8.38
CA GLU A 140 5.69 9.03 8.73
C GLU A 140 6.76 9.31 7.67
N LYS A 141 7.38 8.27 7.12
CA LYS A 141 8.39 8.39 6.06
C LYS A 141 7.81 8.94 4.75
N ASP A 142 6.59 8.54 4.39
CA ASP A 142 5.95 9.03 3.15
C ASP A 142 5.48 10.48 3.30
N ASP A 143 5.06 10.91 4.50
CA ASP A 143 4.72 12.31 4.78
C ASP A 143 5.94 13.23 4.68
N VAL A 144 7.10 12.82 5.23
CA VAL A 144 8.36 13.59 5.16
C VAL A 144 8.85 13.77 3.72
N ILE A 145 8.76 12.73 2.89
CA ILE A 145 9.19 12.79 1.49
C ILE A 145 8.29 13.74 0.68
N ASN A 146 6.99 13.75 0.95
CA ASN A 146 6.05 14.65 0.28
C ASN A 146 6.30 16.13 0.62
N ASP A 147 6.73 16.43 1.85
CA ASP A 147 7.02 17.79 2.31
C ASP A 147 8.31 18.35 1.66
N ASP A 148 9.36 17.51 1.54
CA ASP A 148 10.62 17.88 0.87
C ASP A 148 10.44 18.13 -0.63
N HIS A 149 9.57 17.37 -1.30
CA HIS A 149 9.26 17.58 -2.72
C HIS A 149 8.47 18.87 -2.97
N GLN A 150 7.63 19.31 -2.04
CA GLN A 150 6.95 20.60 -2.13
C GLN A 150 7.93 21.76 -1.91
N ASN A 151 8.84 21.65 -0.93
CA ASN A 151 9.85 22.67 -0.66
C ASN A 151 10.84 22.87 -1.83
N THR A 152 11.22 21.78 -2.51
CA THR A 152 12.16 21.84 -3.65
C THR A 152 11.52 22.44 -4.91
N GLN A 153 10.21 22.26 -5.12
CA GLN A 153 9.51 22.90 -6.24
C GLN A 153 9.25 24.39 -5.99
N GLN A 154 9.01 24.78 -4.73
CA GLN A 154 8.81 26.17 -4.34
C GLN A 154 10.09 27.01 -4.51
N GLN A 155 11.26 26.48 -4.09
CA GLN A 155 12.55 27.15 -4.28
C GLN A 155 12.96 27.32 -5.75
N LYS A 156 12.43 26.50 -6.66
CA LYS A 156 12.72 26.63 -8.10
C LYS A 156 11.88 27.74 -8.76
N TYR A 157 10.75 28.11 -8.18
CA TYR A 157 9.91 29.20 -8.66
C TYR A 157 10.32 30.56 -8.09
N ASP A 158 10.81 30.62 -6.86
CA ASP A 158 11.27 31.88 -6.23
C ASP A 158 12.62 32.40 -6.77
N SER A 159 13.28 31.66 -7.67
CA SER A 159 14.57 32.03 -8.28
C SER A 159 14.45 32.77 -9.63
N TRP A 160 13.24 33.04 -10.13
CA TRP A 160 13.04 33.69 -11.45
C TRP A 160 12.45 35.11 -11.40
N ASP A 161 12.17 35.65 -10.21
CA ASP A 161 11.54 36.97 -10.05
C ASP A 161 12.50 38.09 -9.59
N GLU A 162 13.80 37.96 -9.83
CA GLU A 162 14.76 39.07 -9.74
C GLU A 162 15.55 39.25 -11.05
N VAL A 163 14.87 39.75 -12.08
CA VAL A 163 15.56 40.60 -13.09
C VAL A 163 14.69 41.80 -13.41
N ASP A 164 14.92 42.86 -12.63
CA ASP A 164 14.48 44.22 -12.89
C ASP A 164 14.88 44.71 -14.29
N GLY A 165 14.08 45.63 -14.82
CA GLY A 165 14.65 46.79 -15.52
C GLY A 165 14.36 46.89 -17.00
N ILE A 166 13.21 47.48 -17.30
CA ILE A 166 12.87 48.17 -18.55
C ILE A 166 14.00 49.13 -18.97
N ASP A 167 14.43 49.09 -20.23
CA ASP A 167 14.64 50.34 -20.99
C ASP A 167 14.34 50.14 -22.47
N VAL A 168 13.25 50.77 -22.92
CA VAL A 168 12.82 50.84 -24.32
C VAL A 168 12.80 52.31 -24.67
N CYS A 169 13.89 52.84 -25.24
CA CYS A 169 13.90 54.17 -25.85
C CYS A 169 14.91 54.27 -27.02
N ALA A 170 14.33 54.32 -28.22
CA ALA A 170 14.71 55.08 -29.42
C ALA A 170 16.18 55.51 -29.65
N ASN A 171 16.81 54.96 -30.70
CA ASN A 171 16.97 55.59 -32.02
C ASN A 171 17.64 54.63 -33.01
#